data_AF-A0A6J7B1P1-F1
#
_entry.id   AF-A0A6J7B1P1-F1
#
_cell.length_a   1.000
_cell.length_b   1.000
_cell.length_c   1.000
_cell.angle_alpha   90.00
_cell.angle_beta   90.00
_cell.angle_gamma   90.00
#
_symmetry.space_group_name_H-M   'P 1'
#
loop_
_entity.id
_entity.type
_entity.pdbx_description
1 polymer ?
#
loop_
_entity_poly.entity_id
_entity_poly.type
_entity_poly.pdbx_seq_one_letter_code
_entity_poly.pdbx_strand_id
1 'polypeptide(L)'
;MLAGWLGVEVEVVSAAVAQGNKSRPRSNEVAEQATDENNWRPDPNDARLILEREVLKARLQEPQLFVGILWSEIEADAFTHPAYREMRRTIDENPKLSHGEITDEKIATIFTELTVEPIRADGKPTAAYIESIVARLREVAISRSIAALKSSLQRLNPVENEIEYNAAFTALVALESTRRSLHDLALGGL
;
A
#
# COMPACT_ATOMS: atom_id res chain seq x y z
N MET A 1 12.79 -5.01 -50.36
CA MET A 1 12.24 -3.79 -49.76
C MET A 1 10.73 -3.93 -49.70
N LEU A 2 10.16 -3.66 -48.53
CA LEU A 2 8.83 -3.11 -48.24
C LEU A 2 7.56 -3.64 -48.96
N ALA A 3 6.77 -4.37 -48.17
CA ALA A 3 5.37 -4.12 -47.79
C ALA A 3 4.24 -4.08 -48.85
N GLY A 4 3.17 -4.82 -48.51
CA GLY A 4 1.78 -4.64 -48.97
C GLY A 4 0.91 -5.75 -48.37
N TRP A 5 0.38 -5.58 -47.15
CA TRP A 5 -1.02 -5.25 -46.87
C TRP A 5 -2.00 -6.31 -47.41
N LEU A 6 -2.43 -7.25 -46.56
CA LEU A 6 -3.67 -7.20 -45.75
C LEU A 6 -4.92 -7.00 -46.61
N GLY A 7 -5.65 -8.09 -46.80
CA GLY A 7 -6.97 -8.13 -47.41
C GLY A 7 -7.54 -9.54 -47.36
N VAL A 8 -7.90 -10.02 -46.16
CA VAL A 8 -8.84 -11.14 -46.04
C VAL A 8 -9.88 -10.76 -44.99
N GLU A 9 -10.95 -10.22 -45.55
CA GLU A 9 -12.36 -10.32 -45.22
C GLU A 9 -12.76 -10.93 -43.86
N VAL A 10 -13.56 -10.14 -43.17
CA VAL A 10 -14.39 -10.51 -42.03
C VAL A 10 -15.44 -11.52 -42.49
N GLU A 11 -15.43 -12.72 -41.92
CA GLU A 11 -16.61 -13.58 -41.91
C GLU A 11 -17.06 -13.77 -40.46
N VAL A 12 -18.05 -12.96 -40.08
CA VAL A 12 -18.84 -13.16 -38.87
C VAL A 12 -19.84 -14.27 -39.19
N VAL A 13 -19.71 -15.42 -38.54
CA VAL A 13 -20.79 -16.42 -38.52
C VAL A 13 -21.36 -16.49 -37.11
N SER A 14 -22.58 -15.98 -37.02
CA SER A 14 -23.44 -16.01 -35.85
C SER A 14 -24.30 -17.29 -35.83
N ALA A 15 -24.76 -17.58 -34.62
CA ALA A 15 -25.91 -18.41 -34.25
C ALA A 15 -25.73 -19.93 -34.07
N ALA A 16 -25.84 -20.34 -32.80
CA ALA A 16 -26.86 -21.32 -32.42
C ALA A 16 -27.47 -20.91 -31.06
N VAL A 17 -28.77 -20.60 -31.10
CA VAL A 17 -29.64 -20.29 -29.96
C VAL A 17 -30.43 -21.56 -29.63
N ALA A 18 -30.50 -21.97 -28.35
CA ALA A 18 -31.75 -22.42 -27.73
C ALA A 18 -31.59 -22.76 -26.23
N GLN A 19 -32.30 -21.95 -25.43
CA GLN A 19 -33.14 -22.35 -24.28
C GLN A 19 -32.49 -22.93 -23.01
N GLY A 20 -32.63 -22.16 -21.93
CA GLY A 20 -32.43 -22.62 -20.56
C GLY A 20 -32.70 -21.53 -19.52
N ASN A 21 -33.91 -20.99 -19.48
CA ASN A 21 -34.35 -20.09 -18.42
C ASN A 21 -34.35 -20.82 -17.07
N LYS A 22 -33.25 -20.69 -16.30
CA LYS A 22 -33.18 -20.81 -14.84
C LYS A 22 -31.99 -19.96 -14.39
N SER A 23 -32.28 -18.69 -14.11
CA SER A 23 -31.35 -17.79 -13.44
C SER A 23 -30.86 -18.43 -12.13
N ARG A 24 -29.56 -18.77 -12.09
CA ARG A 24 -28.80 -19.17 -10.91
C ARG A 24 -27.70 -18.13 -10.75
N PRO A 25 -27.64 -17.35 -9.66
CA PRO A 25 -26.59 -16.34 -9.47
C PRO A 25 -25.20 -16.93 -9.13
N ARG A 26 -25.05 -18.26 -9.04
CA ARG A 26 -23.86 -18.93 -8.50
C ARG A 26 -22.58 -18.84 -9.33
N SER A 27 -22.63 -18.43 -10.59
CA SER A 27 -21.42 -18.37 -11.44
C SER A 27 -20.70 -17.02 -11.35
N ASN A 28 -21.39 -15.93 -11.02
CA ASN A 28 -20.75 -14.64 -10.78
C ASN A 28 -20.12 -14.58 -9.38
N GLU A 29 -20.82 -15.09 -8.36
CA GLU A 29 -20.32 -15.10 -6.96
C GLU A 29 -18.98 -15.82 -6.80
N VAL A 30 -18.75 -16.92 -7.51
CA VAL A 30 -17.49 -17.69 -7.43
C VAL A 30 -16.34 -17.01 -8.17
N ALA A 31 -16.63 -16.29 -9.26
CA ALA A 31 -15.62 -15.53 -10.00
C ALA A 31 -15.24 -14.23 -9.26
N GLU A 32 -16.21 -13.53 -8.69
CA GLU A 32 -16.02 -12.32 -7.88
C GLU A 32 -15.29 -12.63 -6.55
N GLN A 33 -15.65 -13.72 -5.86
CA GLN A 33 -14.93 -14.19 -4.67
C GLN A 33 -13.48 -14.58 -4.97
N ALA A 34 -13.21 -15.27 -6.09
CA ALA A 34 -11.85 -15.64 -6.47
C ALA A 34 -10.99 -14.41 -6.82
N THR A 35 -11.56 -13.37 -7.43
CA THR A 35 -10.84 -12.10 -7.68
C THR A 35 -10.60 -11.29 -6.41
N ASP A 36 -11.56 -11.26 -5.48
CA ASP A 36 -11.43 -10.57 -4.20
C ASP A 36 -10.42 -11.27 -3.27
N GLU A 37 -10.39 -12.60 -3.24
CA GLU A 37 -9.40 -13.37 -2.48
C GLU A 37 -7.99 -13.20 -3.05
N ASN A 38 -7.85 -13.20 -4.38
CA ASN A 38 -6.55 -13.03 -5.02
C ASN A 38 -6.02 -11.59 -4.88
N ASN A 39 -6.89 -10.58 -4.81
CA ASN A 39 -6.50 -9.19 -4.57
C ASN A 39 -6.26 -8.89 -3.09
N TRP A 40 -6.79 -9.71 -2.17
CA TRP A 40 -6.60 -9.52 -0.73
C TRP A 40 -5.23 -9.95 -0.24
N ARG A 41 -4.60 -10.96 -0.85
CA ARG A 41 -3.30 -11.47 -0.38
C ARG A 41 -2.15 -10.74 -1.11
N PRO A 42 -1.32 -9.95 -0.42
CA PRO A 42 -0.20 -9.28 -1.05
C PRO A 42 0.87 -10.29 -1.50
N ASP A 43 1.41 -10.12 -2.71
CA ASP A 43 2.58 -10.88 -3.16
C ASP A 43 3.82 -10.45 -2.35
N PRO A 44 4.50 -11.37 -1.64
CA PRO A 44 5.72 -11.07 -0.88
C PRO A 44 6.87 -10.48 -1.71
N ASN A 45 6.85 -10.69 -3.03
CA ASN A 45 7.88 -10.20 -3.96
C ASN A 45 7.48 -8.93 -4.71
N ASP A 46 6.30 -8.35 -4.46
CA ASP A 46 5.92 -7.09 -5.07
C ASP A 46 6.83 -5.96 -4.54
N ALA A 47 7.68 -5.44 -5.42
CA ALA A 47 8.60 -4.36 -5.13
C ALA A 47 7.89 -3.09 -4.61
N ARG A 48 6.62 -2.87 -4.94
CA ARG A 48 5.83 -1.73 -4.45
C ARG A 48 5.47 -1.86 -2.97
N LEU A 49 5.28 -3.10 -2.51
CA LEU A 49 4.80 -3.43 -1.17
C LEU A 49 5.91 -3.86 -0.22
N ILE A 50 7.13 -3.99 -0.74
CA ILE A 50 8.29 -4.48 0.01
C ILE A 50 8.56 -3.66 1.26
N LEU A 51 8.48 -2.33 1.18
CA LEU A 51 8.72 -1.44 2.32
C LEU A 51 7.62 -1.57 3.38
N GLU A 52 6.37 -1.65 2.95
CA GLU A 52 5.22 -1.88 3.83
C GLU A 52 5.40 -3.21 4.61
N ARG A 53 5.76 -4.26 3.89
CA ARG A 53 6.03 -5.58 4.46
C ARG A 53 7.20 -5.54 5.45
N GLU A 54 8.34 -4.96 5.07
CA GLU A 54 9.52 -4.87 5.94
C GLU A 54 9.22 -4.12 7.25
N VAL A 55 8.50 -3.00 7.20
CA VAL A 55 8.14 -2.23 8.40
C VAL A 55 7.19 -3.03 9.31
N LEU A 56 6.21 -3.75 8.74
CA LEU A 56 5.34 -4.62 9.53
C LEU A 56 6.10 -5.79 10.18
N LYS A 57 7.01 -6.44 9.44
CA LYS A 57 7.89 -7.49 9.99
C LYS A 57 8.69 -6.96 11.16
N ALA A 58 9.36 -5.82 10.98
CA ALA A 58 10.12 -5.18 12.04
C ALA A 58 9.27 -4.85 13.27
N ARG A 59 8.05 -4.32 13.06
CA ARG A 59 7.16 -3.98 14.16
C ARG A 59 6.72 -5.18 14.98
N LEU A 60 6.47 -6.31 14.33
CA LEU A 60 6.03 -7.55 14.95
C LEU A 60 7.18 -8.31 15.62
N GLN A 61 8.35 -8.38 14.98
CA GLN A 61 9.49 -9.18 15.45
C GLN A 61 10.38 -8.45 16.44
N GLU A 62 10.58 -7.13 16.26
CA GLU A 62 11.49 -6.32 17.07
C GLU A 62 10.79 -5.06 17.63
N PRO A 63 9.65 -5.21 18.35
CA PRO A 63 8.83 -4.08 18.80
C PRO A 63 9.58 -3.08 19.71
N GLN A 64 10.64 -3.53 20.39
CA GLN A 64 11.48 -2.70 21.25
C GLN A 64 12.39 -1.73 20.49
N LEU A 65 12.62 -1.95 19.17
CA LEU A 65 13.37 -1.02 18.33
C LEU A 65 12.53 0.18 17.88
N PHE A 66 11.20 0.10 18.01
CA PHE A 66 10.28 1.22 17.74
C PHE A 66 10.17 2.10 18.98
N VAL A 67 11.16 2.98 19.17
CA VAL A 67 11.24 3.87 20.33
C VAL A 67 10.43 5.15 20.09
N GLY A 68 9.87 5.70 21.18
CA GLY A 68 9.19 6.99 21.16
C GLY A 68 7.95 6.98 20.27
N ILE A 69 7.95 7.86 19.26
CA ILE A 69 6.81 8.07 18.36
C ILE A 69 7.01 7.46 16.97
N LEU A 70 8.07 6.66 16.77
CA LEU A 70 8.46 6.14 15.46
C LEU A 70 7.32 5.38 14.75
N TRP A 71 6.55 4.59 15.50
CA TRP A 71 5.39 3.88 14.96
C TRP A 71 4.17 4.79 14.73
N SER A 72 3.87 5.65 15.71
CA SER A 72 2.69 6.52 15.67
C SER A 72 2.80 7.68 14.68
N GLU A 73 4.02 8.07 14.29
CA GLU A 73 4.25 9.10 13.27
C GLU A 73 4.08 8.60 11.83
N ILE A 74 3.99 7.28 11.61
CA ILE A 74 3.73 6.74 10.27
C ILE A 74 2.35 7.18 9.81
N GLU A 75 2.29 7.78 8.62
CA GLU A 75 1.08 8.35 8.04
C GLU A 75 0.00 7.26 7.87
N ALA A 76 -1.26 7.64 8.09
CA ALA A 76 -2.39 6.69 8.04
C ALA A 76 -2.54 6.02 6.66
N ASP A 77 -2.13 6.71 5.59
CA ASP A 77 -2.15 6.25 4.21
C ASP A 77 -0.78 5.71 3.74
N ALA A 78 0.16 5.49 4.65
CA ALA A 78 1.49 4.96 4.31
C ALA A 78 1.40 3.53 3.75
N PHE A 79 0.51 2.72 4.32
CA PHE A 79 0.18 1.37 3.85
C PHE A 79 -0.88 1.46 2.76
N THR A 80 -0.56 0.99 1.55
CA THR A 80 -1.46 1.07 0.40
C THR A 80 -2.25 -0.22 0.21
N HIS A 81 -1.65 -1.37 0.55
CA HIS A 81 -2.32 -2.66 0.40
C HIS A 81 -3.41 -2.83 1.48
N PRO A 82 -4.65 -3.26 1.13
CA PRO A 82 -5.73 -3.41 2.10
C PRO A 82 -5.35 -4.34 3.27
N ALA A 83 -4.69 -5.46 2.98
CA ALA A 83 -4.24 -6.39 4.00
C ALA A 83 -3.22 -5.81 4.99
N TYR A 84 -2.32 -4.94 4.52
CA TYR A 84 -1.33 -4.28 5.37
C TYR A 84 -1.92 -3.12 6.17
N ARG A 85 -2.93 -2.43 5.63
CA ARG A 85 -3.73 -1.47 6.39
C ARG A 85 -4.47 -2.13 7.54
N GLU A 86 -5.13 -3.27 7.30
CA GLU A 86 -5.79 -4.01 8.37
C GLU A 86 -4.78 -4.55 9.39
N MET A 87 -3.64 -5.09 8.94
CA MET A 87 -2.58 -5.54 9.87
C MET A 87 -2.07 -4.38 10.75
N ARG A 88 -1.82 -3.21 10.17
CA ARG A 88 -1.46 -1.98 10.92
C ARG A 88 -2.53 -1.67 11.97
N ARG A 89 -3.79 -1.66 11.58
CA ARG A 89 -4.92 -1.40 12.48
C ARG A 89 -4.98 -2.43 13.62
N THR A 90 -4.83 -3.72 13.33
CA THR A 90 -4.81 -4.78 14.34
C THR A 90 -3.69 -4.58 15.36
N ILE A 91 -2.50 -4.14 14.92
CA ILE A 91 -1.38 -3.79 15.81
C ILE A 91 -1.69 -2.57 16.67
N ASP A 92 -2.34 -1.55 16.10
CA ASP A 92 -2.73 -0.33 16.83
C ASP A 92 -3.77 -0.63 17.93
N GLU A 93 -4.73 -1.51 17.62
CA GLU A 93 -5.77 -1.96 18.58
C GLU A 93 -5.19 -2.89 19.67
N ASN A 94 -4.13 -3.65 19.35
CA ASN A 94 -3.53 -4.62 20.26
C ASN A 94 -1.99 -4.51 20.28
N PRO A 95 -1.40 -3.61 21.12
CA PRO A 95 0.04 -3.39 21.15
C PRO A 95 0.90 -4.60 21.58
N LYS A 96 0.27 -5.62 22.17
CA LYS A 96 0.89 -6.92 22.54
C LYS A 96 0.29 -8.07 21.75
N LEU A 97 0.08 -7.84 20.45
CA LEU A 97 -0.62 -8.77 19.58
C LEU A 97 0.00 -10.17 19.61
N SER A 98 -0.83 -11.15 19.90
CA SER A 98 -0.54 -12.57 19.77
C SER A 98 -1.48 -13.22 18.76
N HIS A 99 -1.06 -14.35 18.16
CA HIS A 99 -1.85 -15.04 17.14
C HIS A 99 -3.28 -15.37 17.60
N GLY A 100 -3.45 -15.77 18.87
CA GLY A 100 -4.76 -16.19 19.41
C GLY A 100 -5.77 -15.05 19.62
N GLU A 101 -5.34 -13.80 19.53
CA GLU A 101 -6.22 -12.62 19.64
C GLU A 101 -6.78 -12.19 18.28
N ILE A 102 -6.24 -12.72 17.18
CA ILE A 102 -6.66 -12.40 15.82
C ILE A 102 -7.83 -13.31 15.44
N THR A 103 -9.02 -12.73 15.34
CA THR A 103 -10.25 -13.47 15.00
C THR A 103 -10.43 -13.69 13.50
N ASP A 104 -9.88 -12.80 12.68
CA ASP A 104 -9.90 -12.93 11.22
C ASP A 104 -8.77 -13.85 10.74
N GLU A 105 -9.15 -14.99 10.16
CA GLU A 105 -8.22 -16.00 9.64
C GLU A 105 -7.28 -15.45 8.56
N LYS A 106 -7.73 -14.48 7.75
CA LYS A 106 -6.90 -13.85 6.72
C LYS A 106 -5.79 -13.02 7.34
N ILE A 107 -6.10 -12.26 8.41
CA ILE A 107 -5.10 -11.48 9.15
C ILE A 107 -4.19 -12.41 9.96
N ALA A 108 -4.72 -13.49 10.53
CA ALA A 108 -3.93 -14.46 11.28
C ALA A 108 -2.87 -15.16 10.40
N THR A 109 -3.21 -15.41 9.13
CA THR A 109 -2.27 -15.93 8.12
C THR A 109 -1.15 -14.92 7.85
N ILE A 110 -1.49 -13.66 7.57
CA ILE A 110 -0.51 -12.59 7.31
C ILE A 110 0.38 -12.37 8.53
N PHE A 111 -0.19 -12.31 9.72
CA PHE A 111 0.56 -12.17 10.97
C PHE A 111 1.60 -13.29 11.12
N THR A 112 1.20 -14.55 10.87
CA THR A 112 2.10 -15.70 10.96
C THR A 112 3.25 -15.57 9.96
N GLU A 113 2.96 -15.23 8.71
CA GLU A 113 3.99 -15.02 7.69
C GLU A 113 4.98 -13.92 8.08
N LEU A 114 4.47 -12.76 8.49
CA LEU A 114 5.29 -11.60 8.84
C LEU A 114 6.12 -11.81 10.11
N THR A 115 5.69 -12.71 11.01
CA THR A 115 6.42 -13.01 12.24
C THR A 115 7.59 -13.95 12.01
N VAL A 116 7.54 -14.81 10.98
CA VAL A 116 8.57 -15.82 10.70
C VAL A 116 9.50 -15.46 9.56
N GLU A 117 9.07 -14.59 8.65
CA GLU A 117 9.89 -14.16 7.51
C GLU A 117 11.06 -13.28 8.00
N PRO A 118 12.31 -13.58 7.61
CA PRO A 118 13.46 -12.79 8.05
C PRO A 118 13.36 -11.34 7.55
N ILE A 119 13.75 -10.40 8.41
CA ILE A 119 13.91 -8.99 8.03
C ILE A 119 15.10 -8.87 7.07
N ARG A 120 14.99 -8.04 6.03
CA ARG A 120 16.03 -7.81 5.01
C ARG A 120 17.20 -6.94 5.52
N ALA A 121 17.71 -7.27 6.70
CA ALA A 121 18.88 -6.63 7.29
C ALA A 121 20.10 -7.57 7.20
N ASP A 122 21.30 -6.98 7.10
CA ASP A 122 22.54 -7.73 7.20
C ASP A 122 22.79 -8.13 8.66
N GLY A 123 22.28 -9.30 9.04
CA GLY A 123 22.37 -9.82 10.40
C GLY A 123 21.21 -9.35 11.28
N LYS A 124 21.50 -8.97 12.53
CA LYS A 124 20.46 -8.55 13.48
C LYS A 124 19.99 -7.12 13.14
N PRO A 125 18.67 -6.87 13.00
CA PRO A 125 18.14 -5.53 12.78
C PRO A 125 18.61 -4.55 13.86
N THR A 126 19.08 -3.38 13.43
CA THR A 126 19.53 -2.30 14.30
C THR A 126 18.47 -1.21 14.39
N ALA A 127 18.52 -0.38 15.44
CA ALA A 127 17.62 0.78 15.56
C ALA A 127 17.74 1.72 14.35
N ALA A 128 18.97 2.00 13.88
CA ALA A 128 19.24 2.84 12.72
C ALA A 128 18.62 2.25 11.43
N TYR A 129 18.70 0.93 11.24
CA TYR A 129 18.04 0.26 10.11
C TYR A 129 16.52 0.43 10.18
N ILE A 130 15.90 0.21 11.36
CA ILE A 130 14.45 0.39 11.54
C ILE A 130 14.03 1.84 11.27
N GLU A 131 14.77 2.81 11.80
CA GLU A 131 14.53 4.23 11.53
C GLU A 131 14.60 4.54 10.03
N SER A 132 15.56 3.96 9.31
CA SER A 132 15.71 4.19 7.86
C SER A 132 14.55 3.62 7.04
N ILE A 133 14.09 2.39 7.31
CA ILE A 133 12.98 1.78 6.56
C ILE A 133 11.65 2.47 6.88
N VAL A 134 11.46 2.92 8.13
CA VAL A 134 10.29 3.72 8.51
C VAL A 134 10.35 5.08 7.81
N ALA A 135 11.49 5.77 7.84
CA ALA A 135 11.66 7.05 7.15
C ALA A 135 11.38 6.93 5.64
N ARG A 136 11.82 5.83 5.02
CA ARG A 136 11.57 5.55 3.61
C ARG A 136 10.09 5.28 3.31
N LEU A 137 9.40 4.52 4.15
CA LEU A 137 7.96 4.30 4.02
C LEU A 137 7.19 5.62 4.11
N ARG A 138 7.54 6.47 5.08
CA ARG A 138 6.93 7.80 5.27
C ARG A 138 7.23 8.76 4.12
N GLU A 139 8.46 8.77 3.61
CA GLU A 139 8.86 9.58 2.46
C GLU A 139 7.97 9.28 1.24
N VAL A 140 7.69 7.99 1.01
CA VAL A 140 6.84 7.53 -0.09
C VAL A 140 5.37 7.95 0.13
N ALA A 141 4.85 7.86 1.36
CA ALA A 141 3.51 8.33 1.72
C ALA A 141 3.35 9.84 1.49
N ILE A 142 4.27 10.62 2.04
CA ILE A 142 4.28 12.09 1.90
C ILE A 142 4.42 12.51 0.44
N SER A 143 5.18 11.78 -0.37
CA SER A 143 5.29 12.06 -1.81
C SER A 143 3.95 11.95 -2.54
N ARG A 144 3.09 11.00 -2.16
CA ARG A 144 1.72 10.90 -2.70
C ARG A 144 0.86 12.07 -2.26
N SER A 145 0.91 12.44 -0.99
CA SER A 145 0.19 13.60 -0.44
C SER A 145 0.61 14.92 -1.11
N ILE A 146 1.90 15.11 -1.38
CA ILE A 146 2.43 16.23 -2.16
C ILE A 146 1.85 16.24 -3.58
N ALA A 147 1.82 15.09 -4.26
CA ALA A 147 1.26 14.99 -5.60
C ALA A 147 -0.24 15.35 -5.63
N ALA A 148 -1.00 14.88 -4.64
CA ALA A 148 -2.42 15.21 -4.48
C ALA A 148 -2.64 16.72 -4.24
N LEU A 149 -1.85 17.34 -3.36
CA LEU A 149 -1.92 18.78 -3.09
C LEU A 149 -1.54 19.62 -4.31
N LYS A 150 -0.46 19.25 -5.03
CA LYS A 150 -0.07 19.91 -6.28
C LYS A 150 -1.19 19.83 -7.32
N SER A 151 -1.80 18.65 -7.48
CA SER A 151 -2.95 18.46 -8.37
C SER A 151 -4.16 19.31 -7.96
N SER A 152 -4.42 19.46 -6.66
CA SER A 152 -5.49 20.31 -6.14
C SER A 152 -5.23 21.79 -6.44
N LEU A 153 -4.01 22.27 -6.14
CA LEU A 153 -3.59 23.65 -6.39
C LEU A 153 -3.69 24.04 -7.86
N GLN A 154 -3.37 23.13 -8.80
CA GLN A 154 -3.49 23.38 -10.24
C GLN A 154 -4.94 23.62 -10.70
N ARG A 155 -5.93 23.13 -9.96
CA ARG A 155 -7.35 23.31 -10.27
C ARG A 155 -7.98 24.50 -9.56
N LEU A 156 -7.36 25.00 -8.49
CA LEU A 156 -7.86 26.12 -7.71
C LEU A 156 -7.54 27.44 -8.40
N ASN A 157 -8.54 28.32 -8.53
CA ASN A 157 -8.31 29.71 -8.92
C ASN A 157 -7.76 30.48 -7.71
N PRO A 158 -6.53 31.01 -7.76
CA PRO A 158 -5.89 31.66 -6.61
C PRO A 158 -6.52 33.00 -6.22
N VAL A 159 -7.35 33.60 -7.10
CA VAL A 159 -8.04 34.87 -6.84
C VAL A 159 -9.41 34.64 -6.22
N GLU A 160 -10.16 33.65 -6.72
CA GLU A 160 -11.51 33.35 -6.23
C GLU A 160 -11.50 32.48 -4.97
N ASN A 161 -10.47 31.65 -4.80
CA ASN A 161 -10.35 30.68 -3.69
C ASN A 161 -9.10 30.94 -2.84
N GLU A 162 -8.80 32.21 -2.55
CA GLU A 162 -7.56 32.63 -1.90
C GLU A 162 -7.26 31.88 -0.58
N ILE A 163 -8.27 31.71 0.28
CA ILE A 163 -8.12 31.03 1.59
C ILE A 163 -7.74 29.56 1.40
N GLU A 164 -8.46 28.84 0.54
CA GLU A 164 -8.21 27.41 0.28
C GLU A 164 -6.86 27.20 -0.41
N TYR A 165 -6.53 28.06 -1.37
CA TYR A 165 -5.24 28.04 -2.05
C TYR A 165 -4.08 28.26 -1.07
N ASN A 166 -4.16 29.29 -0.21
CA ASN A 166 -3.11 29.59 0.77
C ASN A 166 -2.95 28.46 1.80
N ALA A 167 -4.04 27.85 2.25
CA ALA A 167 -4.00 26.69 3.13
C ALA A 167 -3.32 25.49 2.47
N ALA A 168 -3.72 25.14 1.24
CA ALA A 168 -3.13 24.03 0.49
C ALA A 168 -1.65 24.28 0.16
N PHE A 169 -1.27 25.51 -0.18
CA PHE A 169 0.12 25.89 -0.44
C PHE A 169 0.98 25.79 0.82
N THR A 170 0.47 26.25 1.96
CA THR A 170 1.16 26.15 3.25
C THR A 170 1.40 24.68 3.63
N ALA A 171 0.37 23.83 3.49
CA ALA A 171 0.48 22.39 3.72
C ALA A 171 1.51 21.74 2.78
N LEU A 172 1.53 22.13 1.50
CA LEU A 172 2.50 21.64 0.52
C LEU A 172 3.94 21.96 0.93
N VAL A 173 4.23 23.20 1.34
CA VAL A 173 5.58 23.60 1.78
C VAL A 173 6.02 22.82 3.02
N ALA A 174 5.12 22.62 3.98
CA ALA A 174 5.40 21.83 5.16
C ALA A 174 5.76 20.38 4.81
N LEU A 175 4.96 19.73 3.95
CA LEU A 175 5.22 18.36 3.51
C LEU A 175 6.52 18.22 2.71
N GLU A 176 6.86 19.19 1.85
CA GLU A 176 8.15 19.17 1.13
C GLU A 176 9.35 19.28 2.08
N SER A 177 9.22 20.07 3.16
CA SER A 177 10.23 20.14 4.21
C SER A 177 10.37 18.80 4.94
N THR A 178 9.26 18.20 5.37
CA THR A 178 9.26 16.90 6.05
C THR A 178 9.85 15.80 5.16
N ARG A 179 9.48 15.77 3.88
CA ARG A 179 10.00 14.80 2.90
C ARG A 179 11.52 14.88 2.79
N ARG A 180 12.10 16.09 2.80
CA ARG A 180 13.56 16.27 2.75
C ARG A 180 14.23 15.69 4.00
N SER A 181 13.71 16.00 5.19
CA SER A 181 14.26 15.43 6.43
C SER A 181 14.18 13.91 6.47
N LEU A 182 13.07 13.33 5.99
CA LEU A 182 12.91 11.88 5.90
C LEU A 182 13.86 11.24 4.88
N HIS A 183 14.12 11.92 3.78
CA HIS A 183 15.10 11.47 2.79
C HIS A 183 16.49 11.33 3.42
N ASP A 184 16.93 12.33 4.19
CA ASP A 184 18.22 12.30 4.86
C ASP A 184 18.29 11.17 5.92
N LEU A 185 17.21 10.96 6.68
CA LEU A 185 17.10 9.86 7.64
C LEU A 185 17.11 8.48 6.97
N ALA A 186 16.42 8.33 5.83
CA ALA A 186 16.38 7.09 5.09
C ALA A 186 17.75 6.67 4.53
N LEU A 187 18.62 7.63 4.24
CA LEU A 187 19.99 7.37 3.79
C LEU A 187 20.96 7.06 4.94
N GLY A 188 20.67 7.55 6.16
CA GLY A 188 21.55 7.41 7.33
C GLY A 188 21.60 6.02 7.96
N GLY A 189 20.76 5.06 7.54
CA GLY A 189 20.75 3.69 8.04
C GLY A 189 21.40 2.64 7.12
N LEU A 190 22.01 3.08 6.01
CA LEU A 190 22.88 2.26 5.15
C LEU A 190 24.31 2.22 5.71
#